data_AF-M9ZZ63-F1
#
_entry.id   AF-M9ZZ63-F1
#
_cell.length_a   1.000
_cell.length_b   1.000
_cell.length_c   1.000
_cell.angle_alpha   90.00
_cell.angle_beta   90.00
_cell.angle_gamma   90.00
#
_symmetry.space_group_name_H-M   'P 1'
#
loop_
_entity.id
_entity.type
_entity.pdbx_description
1 polymer ?
#
loop_
_entity_poly.entity_id
_entity_poly.type
_entity_poly.pdbx_seq_one_letter_code
_entity_poly.pdbx_strand_id
1 'polypeptide(L)'
;GWVYQYALKGENLSLAELRSLQDWVMRFAISRADGVSEVASVGGFVKQYSITVDPVRMRALGITLSEIGEAVAASNMDTGGRTVELSEFEFMVRGRGYLDGIADLEIVPIRAEGGVPVLLRDVARVEIVPDERRGIAE
;
A
#
# COMPACT_ATOMS: atom_id res chain seq x y z
N GLY A 1 -9.00 25.95 17.19
CA GLY A 1 -8.10 26.84 16.44
C GLY A 1 -6.68 26.32 16.53
N TRP A 2 -5.88 26.51 15.50
CA TRP A 2 -4.49 26.04 15.45
C TRP A 2 -3.60 26.85 16.40
N VAL A 3 -2.84 26.18 17.27
CA VAL A 3 -1.98 26.86 18.26
C VAL A 3 -0.57 27.11 17.71
N TYR A 4 -0.10 26.27 16.79
CA TYR A 4 1.22 26.38 16.16
C TYR A 4 1.24 25.72 14.77
N GLN A 5 2.04 26.26 13.85
CA GLN A 5 2.21 25.76 12.48
C GLN A 5 3.69 25.63 12.12
N TYR A 6 4.06 24.60 11.35
CA TYR A 6 5.42 24.39 10.85
C TYR A 6 5.40 23.75 9.46
N ALA A 7 6.55 23.77 8.78
CA ALA A 7 6.73 23.13 7.48
C ALA A 7 8.01 22.29 7.47
N LEU A 8 7.93 21.10 6.88
CA LEU A 8 9.10 20.25 6.64
C LEU A 8 9.74 20.63 5.30
N LYS A 9 11.08 20.78 5.30
CA LYS A 9 11.88 21.05 4.11
C LYS A 9 13.05 20.07 4.06
N GLY A 10 13.32 19.50 2.89
CA GLY A 10 14.49 18.65 2.67
C GLY A 10 14.94 18.79 1.21
N GLU A 11 16.24 19.03 1.00
CA GLU A 11 16.78 19.30 -0.35
C GLU A 11 16.71 18.08 -1.28
N ASN A 12 16.76 16.87 -0.72
CA ASN A 12 16.73 15.60 -1.47
C ASN A 12 15.51 14.74 -1.11
N LEU A 13 14.44 15.33 -0.59
CA LEU A 13 13.21 14.61 -0.26
C LEU A 13 12.06 15.10 -1.14
N SER A 14 11.37 14.16 -1.76
CA SER A 14 10.12 14.41 -2.44
C SER A 14 9.04 14.85 -1.45
N LEU A 15 8.01 15.55 -1.95
CA LEU A 15 6.82 15.90 -1.17
C LEU A 15 6.10 14.68 -0.59
N ALA A 16 6.25 13.51 -1.21
CA ALA A 16 5.72 12.26 -0.69
C ALA A 16 6.50 11.76 0.51
N GLU A 17 7.83 11.80 0.45
CA GLU A 17 8.69 11.43 1.57
C GLU A 17 8.55 12.40 2.74
N LEU A 18 8.45 13.70 2.48
CA LEU A 18 8.18 14.71 3.51
C LEU A 18 6.81 14.48 4.16
N ARG A 19 5.78 14.12 3.39
CA ARG A 19 4.46 13.77 3.92
C ARG A 19 4.49 12.49 4.75
N SER A 20 5.21 11.46 4.29
CA SER A 20 5.41 10.23 5.06
C SER A 20 6.17 10.51 6.37
N LEU A 21 7.22 11.33 6.34
CA LEU A 21 7.95 11.73 7.54
C LEU A 21 7.05 12.48 8.52
N GLN A 22 6.21 13.37 8.01
CA GLN A 22 5.23 14.09 8.81
C GLN A 22 4.26 13.12 9.51
N ASP A 23 3.62 12.23 8.76
CA ASP A 23 2.53 11.40 9.27
C ASP A 23 3.02 10.26 10.17
N TRP A 24 4.19 9.69 9.87
CA TRP A 24 4.69 8.48 10.56
C TRP A 24 5.78 8.74 11.60
N VAL A 25 6.35 9.96 11.64
CA VAL A 25 7.39 10.29 12.62
C VAL A 25 7.02 11.54 13.41
N MET A 26 6.87 12.67 12.72
CA MET A 26 6.69 13.97 13.39
C MET A 26 5.39 14.04 14.18
N ARG A 27 4.28 13.57 13.59
CA ARG A 27 2.97 13.52 14.24
C ARG A 27 3.05 12.78 15.57
N PHE A 28 3.58 11.56 15.59
CA PHE A 28 3.71 10.77 16.82
C PHE A 28 4.65 11.38 17.84
N ALA A 29 5.77 11.98 17.40
CA ALA A 29 6.69 12.64 18.31
C ALA A 29 6.06 13.87 18.98
N ILE A 30 5.34 14.70 18.22
CA ILE A 30 4.72 15.93 18.73
C ILE A 30 3.49 15.64 19.57
N SER A 31 2.67 14.64 19.19
CA SER A 31 1.50 14.23 19.97
C SER A 31 1.84 13.72 21.39
N ARG A 32 3.11 13.43 21.68
CA ARG A 32 3.57 13.05 23.03
C ARG A 32 3.88 14.24 23.94
N ALA A 33 3.98 15.45 23.40
CA ALA A 33 4.26 16.63 24.21
C ALA A 33 3.02 17.02 25.04
N ASP A 34 3.25 17.42 26.29
CA ASP A 34 2.19 17.86 27.19
C ASP A 34 1.42 19.04 26.60
N GLY A 35 0.08 18.96 26.65
CA GLY A 35 -0.81 19.99 26.15
C GLY A 35 -1.15 19.91 24.65
N VAL A 36 -0.65 18.90 23.93
CA VAL A 36 -1.02 18.66 22.52
C VAL A 36 -2.24 17.76 22.43
N SER A 37 -3.35 18.29 21.90
CA SER A 37 -4.58 17.52 21.68
C SER A 37 -4.60 16.79 20.33
N GLU A 38 -4.08 17.43 19.27
CA GLU A 38 -4.06 16.87 17.92
C GLU A 38 -2.92 17.48 17.10
N VAL A 39 -2.36 16.67 16.19
CA VAL A 39 -1.44 17.14 15.15
C VAL A 39 -2.03 16.76 13.80
N ALA A 40 -2.45 17.77 13.06
CA ALA A 40 -3.00 17.61 11.72
C ALA A 40 -1.95 17.96 10.65
N SER A 41 -1.96 17.19 9.56
CA SER A 41 -1.01 17.36 8.46
C SER A 41 -1.67 18.07 7.28
N VAL A 42 -1.08 19.18 6.86
CA VAL A 42 -1.59 20.01 5.77
C VAL A 42 -0.62 19.95 4.58
N GLY A 43 -1.14 19.68 3.38
CA GLY A 43 -0.33 19.56 2.16
C GLY A 43 0.53 18.30 2.08
N GLY A 44 1.47 18.25 1.12
CA GLY A 44 2.27 17.05 0.81
C GLY A 44 1.56 16.04 -0.09
N PHE A 45 2.24 14.95 -0.45
CA PHE A 45 1.67 13.87 -1.28
C PHE A 45 1.54 12.57 -0.48
N VAL A 46 0.33 12.08 -0.29
CA VAL A 46 0.15 10.70 0.21
C VAL A 46 0.38 9.77 -0.98
N LYS A 47 1.22 8.74 -0.80
CA LYS A 47 1.50 7.76 -1.85
C LYS A 47 0.28 6.85 -2.01
N GLN A 48 -0.23 6.74 -3.23
CA GLN A 48 -1.29 5.81 -3.58
C GLN A 48 -0.81 4.89 -4.72
N TYR A 49 -1.06 3.60 -4.59
CA TYR A 49 -0.87 2.65 -5.70
C TYR A 49 -2.11 2.70 -6.60
N SER A 50 -1.93 3.09 -7.86
CA SER A 50 -2.96 3.06 -8.89
C SER A 50 -2.78 1.81 -9.75
N ILE A 51 -3.84 1.02 -9.87
CA ILE A 51 -3.90 -0.16 -10.73
C ILE A 51 -4.77 0.20 -11.93
N THR A 52 -4.12 0.49 -13.06
CA THR A 52 -4.80 0.83 -14.31
C THR A 52 -4.97 -0.42 -15.15
N VAL A 53 -6.20 -0.92 -15.25
CA VAL A 53 -6.52 -2.15 -16.00
C VAL A 53 -6.55 -1.93 -17.51
N ASP A 54 -6.18 -2.95 -18.28
CA ASP A 54 -6.30 -3.01 -19.74
C ASP A 54 -7.51 -3.86 -20.14
N PRO A 55 -8.63 -3.24 -20.59
CA PRO A 55 -9.85 -3.97 -20.94
C PRO A 55 -9.67 -4.98 -22.09
N VAL A 56 -8.71 -4.78 -22.99
CA VAL A 56 -8.45 -5.69 -24.11
C VAL A 56 -7.80 -6.97 -23.59
N ARG A 57 -6.79 -6.83 -22.71
CA ARG A 57 -6.11 -7.98 -22.10
C ARG A 57 -7.01 -8.74 -21.14
N MET A 58 -7.79 -8.02 -20.33
CA MET A 58 -8.82 -8.63 -19.48
C MET A 58 -9.79 -9.49 -20.29
N ARG A 59 -10.29 -8.98 -21.42
CA ARG A 59 -11.19 -9.75 -22.29
C ARG A 59 -10.51 -10.96 -22.92
N ALA A 60 -9.25 -10.82 -23.36
CA ALA A 60 -8.48 -11.91 -23.97
C ALA A 60 -8.21 -13.06 -23.00
N LEU A 61 -8.02 -12.75 -21.71
CA LEU A 61 -7.74 -13.70 -20.65
C LEU A 61 -9.01 -14.07 -19.83
N GLY A 62 -10.17 -13.56 -20.22
CA GLY A 62 -11.44 -13.81 -19.52
C GLY A 62 -11.44 -13.36 -18.05
N ILE A 63 -10.67 -12.34 -17.69
CA ILE A 63 -10.54 -11.80 -16.34
C ILE A 63 -11.51 -10.63 -16.14
N THR A 64 -12.23 -10.65 -15.03
CA THR A 64 -13.15 -9.56 -14.64
C THR A 64 -12.48 -8.56 -13.70
N LEU A 65 -13.07 -7.36 -13.60
CA LEU A 65 -12.58 -6.34 -12.65
C LEU A 65 -12.77 -6.79 -11.19
N SER A 66 -13.81 -7.58 -10.89
CA SER A 66 -14.06 -8.12 -9.55
C SER A 66 -12.91 -9.02 -9.11
N GLU A 67 -12.46 -9.92 -10.00
CA GLU A 67 -11.37 -10.84 -9.70
C GLU A 67 -10.04 -10.12 -9.44
N ILE A 68 -9.77 -9.03 -10.15
CA ILE A 68 -8.61 -8.18 -9.87
C ILE A 68 -8.73 -7.59 -8.45
N GLY A 69 -9.89 -7.06 -8.10
CA GLY A 69 -10.13 -6.50 -6.76
C GLY A 69 -9.99 -7.54 -5.65
N GLU A 70 -10.57 -8.72 -5.85
CA GLU A 70 -10.48 -9.85 -4.92
C GLU A 70 -9.04 -10.35 -4.75
N ALA A 71 -8.29 -10.49 -5.85
CA ALA A 71 -6.90 -10.95 -5.82
C ALA A 71 -5.99 -9.96 -5.08
N VAL A 72 -6.15 -8.66 -5.32
CA VAL A 72 -5.39 -7.60 -4.63
C VAL A 72 -5.75 -7.56 -3.14
N ALA A 73 -7.04 -7.65 -2.80
CA ALA A 73 -7.49 -7.69 -1.41
C ALA A 73 -6.96 -8.93 -0.66
N ALA A 74 -6.99 -10.10 -1.31
CA ALA A 74 -6.50 -11.35 -0.75
C ALA A 74 -4.97 -11.36 -0.58
N SER A 75 -4.24 -10.75 -1.51
CA SER A 75 -2.77 -10.67 -1.45
C SER A 75 -2.25 -9.66 -0.43
N ASN A 76 -3.11 -8.77 0.06
CA ASN A 76 -2.80 -7.82 1.12
C ASN A 76 -3.32 -8.31 2.49
N MET A 77 -3.78 -9.57 2.61
CA MET A 77 -4.17 -10.18 3.88
C MET A 77 -3.00 -10.98 4.48
N ASP A 78 -2.73 -10.73 5.77
CA ASP A 78 -1.78 -11.47 6.59
C ASP A 78 -2.29 -12.91 6.82
N THR A 79 -1.76 -13.89 6.08
CA THR A 79 -1.85 -15.29 6.50
C THR A 79 -0.82 -15.54 7.61
N GLY A 80 -1.25 -15.36 8.86
CA GLY A 80 -0.54 -15.83 10.04
C GLY A 80 -0.25 -17.33 9.91
N GLY A 81 1.00 -17.65 9.59
CA GLY A 81 1.44 -19.01 9.30
C GLY A 81 1.17 -19.95 10.46
N ARG A 82 0.31 -20.96 10.23
CA ARG A 82 0.16 -22.08 11.14
C ARG A 82 1.43 -22.94 11.08
N THR A 83 1.83 -23.45 12.24
CA THR A 83 2.99 -24.32 12.43
C THR A 83 2.84 -25.61 11.64
N VAL A 84 3.91 -25.99 10.94
CA VAL A 84 4.04 -27.33 10.35
C VAL A 84 4.86 -28.14 11.35
N GLU A 85 4.19 -29.05 12.06
CA GLU A 85 4.85 -29.98 12.98
C GLU A 85 5.44 -31.14 12.15
N LEU A 86 6.76 -31.14 12.00
CA LEU A 86 7.48 -32.26 11.40
C LEU A 86 8.40 -32.83 12.49
N SER A 87 8.03 -34.01 12.99
CA SER A 87 8.91 -34.89 13.78
C SER A 87 9.63 -34.21 14.95
N GLU A 88 8.85 -33.74 15.93
CA GLU A 88 9.32 -33.18 17.22
C GLU A 88 10.02 -31.80 17.16
N PHE A 89 10.01 -31.13 16.01
CA PHE A 89 10.45 -29.74 15.87
C PHE A 89 9.35 -28.84 15.31
N GLU A 90 9.08 -27.73 16.00
CA GLU A 90 8.12 -26.71 15.59
C GLU A 90 8.81 -25.70 14.66
N PHE A 91 8.53 -25.76 13.36
CA PHE A 91 9.02 -24.78 12.40
C PHE A 91 7.97 -23.67 12.21
N MET A 92 8.30 -22.46 12.65
CA MET A 92 7.50 -21.28 12.34
C MET A 92 7.70 -20.88 10.88
N VAL A 93 6.76 -21.23 10.01
CA VAL A 93 6.73 -20.77 8.62
C VAL A 93 6.00 -19.42 8.57
N ARG A 94 6.74 -18.33 8.47
CA ARG A 94 6.17 -16.98 8.28
C ARG A 94 6.03 -16.70 6.78
N GLY A 95 4.80 -16.64 6.26
CA GLY A 95 4.53 -16.09 4.94
C GLY A 95 4.73 -14.57 4.99
N ARG A 96 5.64 -14.01 4.17
CA ARG A 96 5.72 -12.55 4.00
C ARG A 96 4.55 -12.13 3.11
N GLY A 97 3.46 -11.66 3.71
CA GLY A 97 2.23 -11.24 3.02
C GLY A 97 2.09 -9.73 2.80
N TYR A 98 3.13 -8.94 3.07
CA TYR A 98 3.09 -7.49 2.82
C TYR A 98 3.60 -7.20 1.42
N LEU A 99 2.81 -6.40 0.68
CA LEU A 99 3.21 -5.81 -0.58
C LEU A 99 4.11 -4.60 -0.26
N ASP A 100 5.42 -4.76 -0.39
CA ASP A 100 6.41 -3.72 -0.07
C ASP A 100 6.55 -2.70 -1.21
N GLY A 101 6.07 -3.03 -2.42
CA GLY A 101 6.11 -2.12 -3.56
C GLY A 101 5.35 -2.56 -4.81
N ILE A 102 5.53 -1.79 -5.89
CA ILE A 102 4.93 -2.02 -7.21
C ILE A 102 5.22 -3.46 -7.69
N ALA A 103 6.46 -3.93 -7.54
CA ALA A 103 6.87 -5.25 -8.01
C ALA A 103 6.08 -6.39 -7.35
N ASP A 104 5.71 -6.25 -6.08
CA ASP A 104 4.94 -7.27 -5.37
C ASP A 104 3.48 -7.27 -5.85
N LEU A 105 2.92 -6.08 -6.13
CA LEU A 105 1.59 -5.96 -6.74
C LEU A 105 1.56 -6.57 -8.14
N GLU A 106 2.60 -6.36 -8.95
CA GLU A 106 2.68 -6.87 -10.32
C GLU A 106 2.66 -8.41 -10.42
N ILE A 107 3.15 -9.11 -9.39
CA ILE A 107 3.20 -10.58 -9.33
C ILE A 107 2.01 -11.19 -8.59
N VAL A 108 1.00 -10.40 -8.22
CA VAL A 108 -0.23 -10.92 -7.61
C VAL A 108 -0.94 -11.85 -8.60
N PRO A 109 -1.17 -13.13 -8.24
CA PRO A 109 -1.90 -14.06 -9.09
C PRO A 109 -3.41 -13.76 -9.01
N ILE A 110 -4.04 -13.60 -10.17
CA ILE A 110 -5.48 -13.36 -10.28
C ILE A 110 -6.23 -14.69 -10.47
N ARG A 111 -5.75 -15.52 -11.39
CA ARG A 111 -6.34 -16.82 -11.71
C ARG A 111 -5.25 -17.77 -12.18
N ALA A 112 -5.43 -19.08 -12.00
CA ALA A 112 -4.58 -20.09 -12.61
C ALA A 112 -5.42 -20.97 -13.55
N GLU A 113 -5.08 -20.96 -14.84
CA GLU A 113 -5.68 -21.87 -15.84
C GLU A 113 -4.60 -22.84 -16.33
N GLY A 114 -4.85 -24.15 -16.24
CA GLY A 114 -3.92 -25.17 -16.74
C GLY A 114 -2.54 -25.20 -16.07
N GLY A 115 -2.39 -24.60 -14.88
CA GLY A 115 -1.12 -24.54 -14.13
C GLY A 115 -0.25 -23.32 -14.43
N VAL A 116 -0.65 -22.45 -15.35
CA VAL A 116 0.01 -21.14 -15.59
C VAL A 116 -0.82 -20.04 -14.92
N PRO A 117 -0.27 -19.31 -13.93
CA PRO A 117 -0.98 -18.20 -13.30
C PRO A 117 -1.01 -16.98 -14.23
N VAL A 118 -2.17 -16.33 -14.30
CA VAL A 118 -2.36 -14.97 -14.82
C VAL A 118 -2.07 -14.00 -13.69
N LEU A 119 -1.11 -13.11 -13.91
CA LEU A 119 -0.65 -12.14 -12.93
C LEU A 119 -1.28 -10.77 -13.16
N LEU A 120 -1.25 -9.91 -12.13
CA LEU A 120 -1.77 -8.55 -12.23
C LEU A 120 -1.12 -7.75 -13.38
N ARG A 121 0.20 -7.88 -13.55
CA ARG A 121 0.94 -7.23 -14.66
C ARG A 121 0.48 -7.66 -16.06
N ASP A 122 -0.16 -8.82 -16.18
CA ASP A 122 -0.64 -9.32 -17.46
C ASP A 122 -1.91 -8.59 -17.91
N VAL A 123 -2.66 -7.99 -16.98
CA VAL A 123 -3.94 -7.30 -17.27
C VAL A 123 -4.00 -5.86 -16.77
N ALA A 124 -3.01 -5.39 -16.04
CA ALA A 124 -2.98 -4.04 -15.47
C ALA A 124 -1.56 -3.47 -15.36
N ARG A 125 -1.46 -2.15 -15.26
CA ARG A 125 -0.25 -1.42 -14.90
C ARG A 125 -0.38 -0.85 -13.50
N VAL A 126 0.68 -0.98 -12.71
CA VAL A 126 0.74 -0.45 -11.34
C VAL A 126 1.68 0.75 -11.30
N GLU A 127 1.19 1.88 -10.81
CA GLU A 127 1.97 3.12 -10.70
C GLU A 127 1.74 3.77 -9.34
N ILE A 128 2.75 4.47 -8.80
CA ILE A 128 2.56 5.31 -7.62
C ILE A 128 2.09 6.69 -8.09
N VAL A 129 0.89 7.07 -7.64
CA VAL A 129 0.28 8.36 -7.92
C VAL A 129 0.13 9.16 -6.61
N PRO A 130 0.12 10.50 -6.68
CA PRO A 130 -0.29 11.32 -5.56
C PRO A 130 -1.79 11.15 -5.30
N ASP A 131 -2.17 10.98 -4.03
CA ASP A 131 -3.56 10.94 -3.59
C ASP A 131 -4.35 12.22 -3.97
N GLU A 132 -5.66 12.09 -4.13
CA GLU A 132 -6.54 13.21 -4.49
C GLU A 132 -6.47 14.31 -3.41
N ARG A 133 -6.24 15.56 -3.85
CA ARG A 133 -6.21 16.72 -2.94
C ARG A 133 -7.60 16.96 -2.34
N ARG A 134 -7.86 16.47 -1.13
CA ARG A 134 -8.87 17.06 -0.24
C ARG A 134 -8.19 18.07 0.68
N GLY A 135 -8.05 19.28 0.18
CA GLY A 135 -7.41 20.39 0.89
C GLY A 135 -8.25 21.65 0.83
N ILE A 136 -9.26 21.74 1.69
CA ILE A 136 -9.68 23.02 2.28
C ILE A 136 -9.45 22.87 3.79
N ALA A 137 -8.39 23.49 4.28
CA ALA A 137 -8.25 23.82 5.69
C ALA A 137 -8.69 25.29 5.79
N GLU A 138 -9.85 25.53 6.41
CA GLU A 138 -10.18 26.84 6.99
C GLU A 138 -9.54 26.98 8.38
#